data_AF-A0A319DXK8-F1
#
_entry.id   AF-A0A319DXK8-F1
#
_cell.length_a   1.000
_cell.length_b   1.000
_cell.length_c   1.000
_cell.angle_alpha   90.00
_cell.angle_beta   90.00
_cell.angle_gamma   90.00
#
_symmetry.space_group_name_H-M   'P 1'
#
loop_
_entity.id
_entity.type
_entity.pdbx_description
1 polymer ?
#
loop_
_entity_poly.entity_id
_entity_poly.type
_entity_poly.pdbx_seq_one_letter_code
_entity_poly.pdbx_strand_id
1 'polypeptide(L)'
;MSCRKIAINAAFLCVLSYLEHEKTIGPSTVLLIYLFLSALLDATRLRTLWLLGDGGLPFKAISSVSLAVKLAILFVESQGKTKHFLDSKDTSRSPEETGGIFSNGLFLWTNPLLVRGFKKVLSLGDLYHLPQNCVVIGQDTSFREAFEKSQAKRYRLVRATLKIFKYRLMWPAIPRLFLLAFTLLQPILMLKLLRWLEQTSHRDHDIGYGILGAYVIVYVGLAVATGSYWRLQLRFITLLRGTLISAIYQKTLTLNDVDAKKATVSLMSTDVEMACTGLEQVHEIYFSLLQIGIATWLLERQVGVACVSPAIVAAACAVATYKLSQLVGQSQKA
;
A
#
# COMPACT_ATOMS: atom_id res chain seq x y z
N MET A 1 -11.26 8.15 37.73
CA MET A 1 -10.42 8.75 36.66
C MET A 1 -10.66 8.13 35.27
N SER A 2 -10.94 6.82 35.15
CA SER A 2 -11.26 6.17 33.86
C SER A 2 -12.55 6.65 33.19
N CYS A 3 -13.67 6.82 33.92
CA CYS A 3 -14.93 7.27 33.30
C CYS A 3 -14.83 8.64 32.61
N ARG A 4 -14.07 9.58 33.17
CA ARG A 4 -13.86 10.90 32.57
C ARG A 4 -13.08 10.82 31.25
N LYS A 5 -12.08 9.93 31.16
CA LYS A 5 -11.32 9.69 29.92
C LYS A 5 -12.18 9.01 28.85
N ILE A 6 -13.05 8.07 29.25
CA ILE A 6 -13.97 7.37 28.34
C ILE A 6 -14.99 8.35 27.76
N ALA A 7 -15.58 9.22 28.60
CA ALA A 7 -16.56 10.22 28.15
C ALA A 7 -15.96 11.25 27.19
N ILE A 8 -14.75 11.75 27.49
CA ILE A 8 -14.04 12.70 26.61
C ILE A 8 -13.71 12.04 25.26
N ASN A 9 -13.22 10.81 25.27
CA ASN A 9 -12.95 10.07 24.03
C ASN A 9 -14.22 9.83 23.23
N ALA A 10 -15.33 9.43 23.88
CA ALA A 10 -16.61 9.22 23.21
C ALA A 10 -17.14 10.52 22.56
N ALA A 11 -17.08 11.65 23.28
CA ALA A 11 -17.49 12.94 22.74
C ALA A 11 -16.62 13.37 21.54
N PHE A 12 -15.30 13.18 21.64
CA PHE A 12 -14.37 13.45 20.54
C PHE A 12 -14.65 12.57 19.31
N LEU A 13 -14.91 11.27 19.52
CA LEU A 13 -15.27 10.32 18.46
C LEU A 13 -16.57 10.71 17.76
N CYS A 14 -17.60 11.12 18.52
CA CYS A 14 -18.87 11.56 17.96
C CYS A 14 -18.74 12.85 17.13
N VAL A 15 -17.95 13.82 17.61
CA VAL A 15 -17.71 15.07 16.88
C VAL A 15 -16.90 14.82 15.60
N LEU A 16 -15.84 14.00 15.68
CA LEU A 16 -15.02 13.67 14.52
C LEU A 16 -15.84 12.90 13.46
N SER A 17 -16.61 11.90 13.92
CA SER A 17 -17.52 11.13 13.07
C SER A 17 -18.55 12.04 12.40
N TYR A 18 -19.19 12.96 13.13
CA TYR A 18 -20.16 13.91 12.55
C TYR A 18 -19.54 14.82 11.49
N LEU A 19 -18.40 15.45 11.81
CA LEU A 19 -17.72 16.39 10.90
C LEU A 19 -17.19 15.70 9.64
N GLU A 20 -16.72 14.47 9.75
CA GLU A 20 -16.26 13.69 8.60
C GLU A 20 -17.44 13.09 7.82
N HIS A 21 -18.53 12.73 8.49
CA HIS A 21 -19.72 12.21 7.82
C HIS A 21 -20.36 13.25 6.89
N GLU A 22 -20.35 14.54 7.25
CA GLU A 22 -20.85 15.60 6.36
C GLU A 22 -19.89 15.95 5.21
N LYS A 23 -18.57 15.82 5.42
CA LYS A 23 -17.57 16.31 4.46
C LYS A 23 -16.97 15.25 3.55
N THR A 24 -17.05 13.97 3.91
CA THR A 24 -16.41 12.87 3.17
C THR A 24 -17.39 11.77 2.76
N ILE A 25 -17.19 11.28 1.53
CA ILE A 25 -18.04 10.23 0.92
C ILE A 25 -17.77 8.85 1.52
N GLY A 26 -16.54 8.59 1.97
CA GLY A 26 -16.15 7.35 2.66
C GLY A 26 -16.16 7.49 4.19
N PRO A 27 -16.08 6.37 4.94
CA PRO A 27 -15.92 6.40 6.40
C PRO A 27 -14.54 6.95 6.78
N SER A 28 -14.42 7.46 8.00
CA SER A 28 -13.21 8.16 8.42
C SER A 28 -12.00 7.24 8.54
N THR A 29 -10.98 7.51 7.74
CA THR A 29 -9.71 6.77 7.80
C THR A 29 -8.99 7.00 9.13
N VAL A 30 -9.04 8.24 9.65
CA VAL A 30 -8.38 8.61 10.90
C VAL A 30 -9.07 7.95 12.09
N LEU A 31 -10.41 7.96 12.11
CA LEU A 31 -11.22 7.32 13.13
C LEU A 31 -10.99 5.81 13.16
N LEU A 32 -10.97 5.16 11.99
CA LEU A 32 -10.74 3.72 11.88
C LEU A 32 -9.34 3.32 12.36
N ILE A 33 -8.30 4.08 12.00
CA ILE A 33 -6.94 3.84 12.50
C ILE A 33 -6.88 4.05 14.02
N TYR A 34 -7.49 5.11 14.54
CA TYR A 34 -7.54 5.40 15.97
C TYR A 34 -8.25 4.28 16.75
N LEU A 35 -9.44 3.88 16.30
CA LEU A 35 -10.22 2.82 16.94
C LEU A 35 -9.47 1.49 16.89
N PHE A 36 -8.83 1.17 15.78
CA PHE A 36 -8.04 -0.05 15.64
C PHE A 36 -6.86 -0.09 16.60
N LEU A 37 -6.05 0.97 16.61
CA LEU A 37 -4.88 1.06 17.49
C LEU A 37 -5.29 1.12 18.97
N SER A 38 -6.34 1.87 19.30
CA SER A 38 -6.87 1.91 20.67
C SER A 38 -7.43 0.56 21.10
N ALA A 39 -8.12 -0.17 20.23
CA ALA A 39 -8.65 -1.50 20.55
C ALA A 39 -7.51 -2.50 20.77
N LEU A 40 -6.44 -2.43 19.98
CA LEU A 40 -5.25 -3.27 20.17
C LEU A 40 -4.57 -3.01 21.52
N LEU A 41 -4.39 -1.74 21.89
CA LEU A 41 -3.81 -1.35 23.19
C LEU A 41 -4.70 -1.71 24.37
N ASP A 42 -6.03 -1.61 24.22
CA ASP A 42 -6.94 -2.00 25.28
C ASP A 42 -7.06 -3.52 25.41
N ALA A 43 -6.89 -4.27 24.32
CA ALA A 43 -6.78 -5.73 24.37
C ALA A 43 -5.53 -6.20 25.13
N THR A 44 -4.38 -5.56 24.92
CA THR A 44 -3.15 -5.89 25.67
C THR A 44 -3.27 -5.52 27.15
N ARG A 45 -3.88 -4.36 27.47
CA ARG A 45 -4.24 -3.97 28.85
C ARG A 45 -5.21 -4.95 29.50
N LEU A 46 -6.23 -5.38 28.78
CA LEU A 46 -7.20 -6.34 29.28
C LEU A 46 -6.51 -7.67 29.60
N ARG A 47 -5.67 -8.19 28.71
CA ARG A 47 -4.87 -9.39 28.96
C ARG A 47 -4.02 -9.26 30.22
N THR A 48 -3.28 -8.17 30.36
CA THR A 48 -2.42 -7.93 31.55
C THR A 48 -3.23 -7.82 32.84
N LEU A 49 -4.40 -7.19 32.80
CA LEU A 49 -5.32 -7.11 33.95
C LEU A 49 -5.90 -8.46 34.36
N TRP A 50 -6.19 -9.34 33.40
CA TRP A 50 -6.65 -10.71 33.68
C TRP A 50 -5.54 -11.59 34.25
N LEU A 51 -4.30 -11.40 33.79
CA LEU A 51 -3.13 -12.14 34.28
C LEU A 51 -2.70 -11.71 35.68
N LEU A 52 -2.82 -10.43 36.03
CA LEU A 52 -2.37 -9.92 37.34
C LEU A 52 -3.17 -10.48 38.53
N GLY A 53 -4.33 -11.10 38.32
CA GLY A 53 -5.16 -11.70 39.38
C GLY A 53 -5.83 -10.69 40.31
N ASP A 54 -5.13 -9.64 40.73
CA ASP A 54 -5.41 -8.73 41.84
C ASP A 54 -6.42 -7.61 41.57
N GLY A 55 -6.99 -7.56 40.36
CA GLY A 55 -8.03 -6.60 40.02
C GLY A 55 -9.42 -7.07 40.46
N GLY A 56 -10.17 -6.21 41.17
CA GLY A 56 -11.58 -6.46 41.46
C GLY A 56 -12.39 -6.79 40.19
N LEU A 57 -13.22 -7.83 40.27
CA LEU A 57 -14.14 -8.28 39.20
C LEU A 57 -14.85 -7.15 38.42
N PRO A 58 -15.40 -6.08 39.07
CA PRO A 58 -16.07 -5.01 38.33
C PRO A 58 -15.14 -4.25 37.38
N PHE A 59 -13.87 -4.06 37.74
CA PHE A 59 -12.91 -3.34 36.90
C PHE A 59 -12.54 -4.13 35.64
N LYS A 60 -12.38 -5.47 35.78
CA LYS A 60 -12.14 -6.39 34.67
C LYS A 60 -13.35 -6.41 33.72
N ALA A 61 -14.56 -6.52 34.27
CA ALA A 61 -15.80 -6.53 33.47
C ALA A 61 -16.01 -5.23 32.68
N ILE A 62 -15.83 -4.06 33.30
CA ILE A 62 -15.97 -2.77 32.63
C ILE A 62 -14.97 -2.63 31.48
N SER A 63 -13.72 -3.08 31.68
CA SER A 63 -12.68 -3.04 30.65
C SER A 63 -12.99 -3.97 29.48
N SER A 64 -13.50 -5.19 29.76
CA SER A 64 -13.97 -6.12 28.72
C SER A 64 -15.14 -5.55 27.91
N VAL A 65 -16.15 -4.99 28.57
CA VAL A 65 -17.31 -4.37 27.90
C VAL A 65 -16.87 -3.17 27.06
N SER A 66 -15.97 -2.32 27.59
CA SER A 66 -15.44 -1.18 26.83
C SER A 66 -14.69 -1.63 25.57
N LEU A 67 -13.95 -2.74 25.62
CA LEU A 67 -13.26 -3.29 24.45
C LEU A 67 -14.28 -3.83 23.44
N ALA A 68 -15.28 -4.60 23.89
CA ALA A 68 -16.33 -5.14 23.04
C ALA A 68 -17.11 -4.04 22.31
N VAL A 69 -17.48 -2.96 23.02
CA VAL A 69 -18.14 -1.79 22.43
C VAL A 69 -17.25 -1.13 21.37
N LYS A 70 -15.95 -0.94 21.63
CA LYS A 70 -15.02 -0.39 20.64
C LYS A 70 -14.89 -1.26 19.40
N LEU A 71 -14.83 -2.58 19.56
CA LEU A 71 -14.79 -3.52 18.44
C LEU A 71 -16.09 -3.49 17.63
N ALA A 72 -17.24 -3.36 18.29
CA ALA A 72 -18.53 -3.20 17.61
C ALA A 72 -18.58 -1.89 16.83
N ILE A 73 -18.15 -0.76 17.42
CA ILE A 73 -18.07 0.54 16.71
C ILE A 73 -17.10 0.44 15.53
N LEU A 74 -15.93 -0.18 15.71
CA LEU A 74 -14.97 -0.38 14.63
C LEU A 74 -15.56 -1.23 13.51
N PHE A 75 -16.29 -2.30 13.83
CA PHE A 75 -16.95 -3.13 12.84
C PHE A 75 -17.99 -2.34 12.06
N VAL A 76 -18.87 -1.61 12.77
CA VAL A 76 -19.91 -0.78 12.14
C VAL A 76 -19.30 0.31 11.26
N GLU A 77 -18.29 1.03 11.73
CA GLU A 77 -17.61 2.07 10.94
C GLU A 77 -16.81 1.48 9.76
N SER A 78 -16.31 0.24 9.89
CA SER A 78 -15.59 -0.44 8.81
C SER A 78 -16.50 -0.84 7.66
N GLN A 79 -17.77 -1.11 7.96
CA GLN A 79 -18.83 -1.24 6.97
C GLN A 79 -19.12 0.18 6.47
N GLY A 80 -18.36 0.62 5.46
CA GLY A 80 -18.48 1.97 4.91
C GLY A 80 -19.92 2.32 4.51
N LYS A 81 -20.16 3.61 4.20
CA LYS A 81 -21.51 4.10 3.87
C LYS A 81 -22.12 3.24 2.75
N THR A 82 -23.08 2.40 3.12
CA THR A 82 -23.77 1.51 2.16
C THR A 82 -24.59 2.38 1.22
N LYS A 83 -24.85 1.89 -0.01
CA LYS A 83 -25.62 2.57 -1.07
C LYS A 83 -26.91 3.28 -0.64
N HIS A 84 -27.49 2.94 0.51
CA HIS A 84 -28.67 3.60 1.07
C HIS A 84 -28.41 4.98 1.70
N PHE A 85 -27.17 5.31 2.06
CA PHE A 85 -26.82 6.62 2.64
C PHE A 85 -26.18 7.57 1.62
N LEU A 86 -26.00 7.12 0.37
CA LEU A 86 -25.45 7.92 -0.70
C LEU A 86 -26.61 8.57 -1.46
N ASP A 87 -26.49 9.86 -1.76
CA ASP A 87 -27.44 10.55 -2.63
C ASP A 87 -27.49 9.83 -3.99
N SER A 88 -28.64 9.91 -4.65
CA SER A 88 -28.91 9.35 -5.99
C SER A 88 -27.80 9.67 -7.01
N LYS A 89 -27.16 10.84 -6.89
CA LYS A 89 -26.03 11.30 -7.72
C LYS A 89 -24.72 10.57 -7.45
N ASP A 90 -24.52 10.03 -6.26
CA ASP A 90 -23.28 9.38 -5.82
C ASP A 90 -23.34 7.84 -5.90
N THR A 91 -24.49 7.28 -6.27
CA THR A 91 -24.70 5.83 -6.42
C THR A 91 -23.85 5.21 -7.55
N SER A 92 -23.43 6.02 -8.52
CA SER A 92 -22.56 5.63 -9.64
C SER A 92 -21.06 5.70 -9.33
N ARG A 93 -20.66 6.17 -8.15
CA ARG A 93 -19.24 6.28 -7.77
C ARG A 93 -18.59 4.91 -7.59
N SER A 94 -17.26 4.88 -7.72
CA SER A 94 -16.48 3.65 -7.53
C SER A 94 -16.62 3.15 -6.08
N PRO A 95 -16.79 1.83 -5.86
CA PRO A 95 -16.75 1.24 -4.53
C PRO A 95 -15.45 1.54 -3.76
N GLU A 96 -14.36 1.84 -4.47
CA GLU A 96 -13.09 2.25 -3.86
C GLU A 96 -13.20 3.62 -3.14
N GLU A 97 -14.05 4.53 -3.63
CA GLU A 97 -14.23 5.88 -3.06
C GLU A 97 -15.20 5.88 -1.87
N THR A 98 -16.11 4.91 -1.82
CA THR A 98 -17.12 4.76 -0.76
C THR A 98 -16.68 3.79 0.33
N GLY A 99 -15.73 2.90 0.02
CA GLY A 99 -15.17 1.92 0.96
C GLY A 99 -14.24 2.53 2.01
N GLY A 100 -14.26 1.98 3.22
CA GLY A 100 -13.31 2.33 4.28
C GLY A 100 -11.92 1.74 4.11
N ILE A 101 -11.00 2.10 5.01
CA ILE A 101 -9.61 1.65 4.95
C ILE A 101 -9.46 0.12 4.95
N PHE A 102 -10.33 -0.60 5.68
CA PHE A 102 -10.30 -2.06 5.72
C PHE A 102 -10.81 -2.69 4.43
N SER A 103 -11.92 -2.17 3.86
CA SER A 103 -12.44 -2.63 2.58
C SER A 103 -11.43 -2.39 1.45
N ASN A 104 -10.81 -1.21 1.44
CA ASN A 104 -9.81 -0.82 0.45
C ASN A 104 -8.46 -1.53 0.64
N GLY A 105 -8.04 -1.74 1.88
CA GLY A 105 -6.77 -2.40 2.23
C GLY A 105 -6.80 -3.91 2.02
N LEU A 106 -7.94 -4.56 2.29
CA LEU A 106 -8.15 -5.99 2.05
C LEU A 106 -8.75 -6.28 0.67
N PHE A 107 -8.97 -5.26 -0.16
CA PHE A 107 -9.57 -5.38 -1.49
C PHE A 107 -10.94 -6.07 -1.50
N LEU A 108 -11.71 -5.97 -0.41
CA LEU A 108 -13.02 -6.61 -0.28
C LEU A 108 -14.03 -6.09 -1.32
N TRP A 109 -13.87 -4.84 -1.76
CA TRP A 109 -14.68 -4.21 -2.79
C TRP A 109 -14.53 -4.88 -4.18
N THR A 110 -13.46 -5.64 -4.40
CA THR A 110 -13.21 -6.39 -5.65
C THR A 110 -13.97 -7.71 -5.68
N ASN A 111 -14.27 -8.31 -4.52
CA ASN A 111 -14.94 -9.62 -4.43
C ASN A 111 -16.27 -9.70 -5.21
N PRO A 112 -17.19 -8.70 -5.15
CA PRO A 112 -18.41 -8.74 -5.95
C PRO A 112 -18.15 -8.78 -7.46
N LEU A 113 -17.09 -8.12 -7.94
CA LEU A 113 -16.72 -8.12 -9.35
C LEU A 113 -16.16 -9.49 -9.77
N LEU A 114 -15.32 -10.10 -8.92
CA LEU A 114 -14.79 -11.46 -9.14
C LEU A 114 -15.91 -12.50 -9.20
N VAL A 115 -16.88 -12.43 -8.28
CA VAL A 115 -18.04 -13.35 -8.28
C VAL A 115 -18.91 -13.16 -9.53
N ARG A 116 -19.08 -11.91 -10.02
CA ARG A 116 -19.78 -11.66 -11.29
C ARG A 116 -19.01 -12.22 -12.48
N GLY A 117 -17.70 -12.03 -12.53
CA GLY A 117 -16.83 -12.58 -13.57
C GLY A 117 -16.78 -14.10 -13.58
N PHE A 118 -16.95 -14.75 -12.42
CA PHE A 118 -17.10 -16.20 -12.33
C PHE A 118 -18.43 -16.70 -12.92
N LYS A 119 -19.50 -15.90 -12.83
CA LYS A 119 -20.84 -16.27 -13.30
C LYS A 119 -21.11 -15.88 -14.76
N LYS A 120 -20.43 -14.84 -15.26
CA LYS A 120 -20.71 -14.19 -16.54
C LYS A 120 -19.43 -13.59 -17.12
N VAL A 121 -19.28 -13.63 -18.43
CA VAL A 121 -18.26 -12.83 -19.14
C VAL A 121 -18.55 -11.35 -18.92
N LEU A 122 -17.61 -10.66 -18.26
CA LEU A 122 -17.76 -9.23 -17.94
C LEU A 122 -17.76 -8.39 -19.22
N SER A 123 -18.75 -7.52 -19.36
CA SER A 123 -18.76 -6.45 -20.37
C SER A 123 -18.40 -5.12 -19.72
N LEU A 124 -18.07 -4.11 -20.53
CA LEU A 124 -17.65 -2.78 -20.04
C LEU A 124 -18.65 -2.15 -19.06
N GLY A 125 -19.95 -2.41 -19.23
CA GLY A 125 -21.01 -1.90 -18.35
C GLY A 125 -21.08 -2.58 -16.98
N ASP A 126 -20.42 -3.73 -16.80
CA ASP A 126 -20.35 -4.41 -15.50
C ASP A 126 -19.19 -3.92 -14.62
N LEU A 127 -18.21 -3.21 -15.22
CA LEU A 127 -17.07 -2.65 -14.50
C LEU A 127 -17.46 -1.39 -13.73
N TYR A 128 -16.72 -1.14 -12.66
CA TYR A 128 -16.87 0.09 -11.90
C TYR A 128 -16.34 1.29 -12.69
N HIS A 129 -16.98 2.43 -12.49
CA HIS A 129 -16.48 3.71 -13.00
C HIS A 129 -15.13 4.05 -12.37
N LEU A 130 -14.28 4.76 -13.13
CA LEU A 130 -13.02 5.26 -12.58
C LEU A 130 -13.29 6.25 -11.44
N PRO A 131 -12.46 6.24 -10.38
CA PRO A 131 -12.50 7.27 -9.35
C PRO A 131 -12.42 8.67 -9.96
N GLN A 132 -13.20 9.63 -9.46
CA GLN A 132 -13.25 10.99 -10.01
C GLN A 132 -11.87 11.67 -9.98
N ASN A 133 -11.11 11.43 -8.91
CA ASN A 133 -9.73 11.92 -8.77
C ASN A 133 -8.79 11.42 -9.89
N CYS A 134 -9.10 10.29 -10.51
CA CYS A 134 -8.34 9.78 -11.64
C CYS A 134 -8.79 10.40 -12.97
N VAL A 135 -10.09 10.63 -13.13
CA VAL A 135 -10.69 11.24 -14.33
C VAL A 135 -10.26 12.70 -14.47
N VAL A 136 -10.35 13.48 -13.38
CA VAL A 136 -9.98 14.91 -13.38
C VAL A 136 -8.54 15.10 -13.82
N ILE A 137 -7.61 14.28 -13.32
CA ILE A 137 -6.18 14.38 -13.67
C ILE A 137 -5.93 14.01 -15.13
N GLY A 138 -6.63 13.01 -15.67
CA GLY A 138 -6.51 12.63 -17.08
C GLY A 138 -7.01 13.72 -18.06
N GLN A 139 -7.88 14.61 -17.58
CA GLN A 139 -8.42 15.76 -18.31
C GLN A 139 -7.73 17.09 -17.96
N ASP A 140 -6.82 17.08 -16.99
CA ASP A 140 -6.27 18.28 -16.39
C ASP A 140 -5.30 18.98 -17.36
N THR A 141 -5.62 20.23 -17.71
CA THR A 141 -4.74 21.10 -18.49
C THR A 141 -3.42 21.39 -17.77
N SER A 142 -3.34 21.12 -16.47
CA SER A 142 -2.13 21.26 -15.66
C SER A 142 -0.92 20.56 -16.24
N PHE A 143 -1.07 19.39 -16.88
CA PHE A 143 0.05 18.73 -17.57
C PHE A 143 0.58 19.56 -18.73
N ARG A 144 -0.33 20.03 -19.58
CA ARG A 144 0.02 20.86 -20.73
C ARG A 144 0.63 22.19 -20.30
N GLU A 145 0.02 22.85 -19.33
CA GLU A 145 0.54 24.10 -18.77
C GLU A 145 1.93 23.92 -18.15
N ALA A 146 2.14 22.86 -17.37
CA ALA A 146 3.46 22.59 -16.80
C ALA A 146 4.50 22.25 -17.86
N PHE A 147 4.09 21.59 -18.96
CA PHE A 147 4.95 21.28 -20.09
C PHE A 147 5.32 22.55 -20.88
N GLU A 148 4.35 23.42 -21.17
CA GLU A 148 4.55 24.68 -21.90
C GLU A 148 5.35 25.70 -21.07
N LYS A 149 5.08 25.81 -19.77
CA LYS A 149 5.84 26.67 -18.85
C LYS A 149 7.27 26.14 -18.60
N SER A 150 7.60 24.92 -19.01
CA SER A 150 8.91 24.31 -18.77
C SER A 150 9.96 24.82 -19.77
N GLN A 151 10.82 25.72 -19.28
CA GLN A 151 11.99 26.25 -20.02
C GLN A 151 13.15 25.24 -20.16
N ALA A 152 12.95 23.97 -19.79
CA ALA A 152 14.01 22.97 -19.82
C ALA A 152 14.43 22.64 -21.27
N LYS A 153 15.72 22.79 -21.59
CA LYS A 153 16.27 22.43 -22.92
C LYS A 153 16.44 20.92 -23.13
N ARG A 154 16.67 20.14 -22.06
CA ARG A 154 16.79 18.67 -22.09
C ARG A 154 15.77 18.01 -21.16
N TYR A 155 15.24 16.85 -21.55
CA TYR A 155 14.30 16.03 -20.77
C TYR A 155 13.06 16.78 -20.28
N ARG A 156 12.53 17.70 -21.10
CA ARG A 156 11.40 18.57 -20.76
C ARG A 156 10.17 17.78 -20.29
N LEU A 157 9.87 16.68 -21.00
CA LEU A 157 8.76 15.78 -20.68
C LEU A 157 8.92 15.15 -19.29
N VAL A 158 10.08 14.53 -19.03
CA VAL A 158 10.38 13.88 -17.73
C VAL A 158 10.28 14.88 -16.58
N ARG A 159 10.80 16.10 -16.75
CA ARG A 159 10.71 17.13 -15.71
C ARG A 159 9.29 17.62 -15.47
N ALA A 160 8.49 17.82 -16.53
CA ALA A 160 7.09 18.22 -16.41
C ALA A 160 6.28 17.13 -15.69
N THR A 161 6.47 15.87 -16.08
CA THR A 161 5.87 14.71 -15.44
C THR A 161 6.26 14.61 -13.97
N LEU A 162 7.56 14.67 -13.65
CA LEU A 162 8.02 14.61 -12.26
C LEU A 162 7.46 15.77 -11.42
N LYS A 163 7.34 16.98 -11.97
CA LYS A 163 6.81 18.14 -11.23
C LYS A 163 5.37 17.92 -10.78
N ILE A 164 4.53 17.34 -11.65
CA ILE A 164 3.11 17.10 -11.37
C ILE A 164 2.94 15.87 -10.49
N PHE A 165 3.66 14.80 -10.80
CA PHE A 165 3.46 13.51 -10.15
C PHE A 165 4.38 13.26 -8.95
N LYS A 166 5.31 14.17 -8.58
CA LYS A 166 6.28 13.95 -7.49
C LYS A 166 5.67 13.40 -6.21
N TYR A 167 4.56 13.96 -5.74
CA TYR A 167 3.92 13.50 -4.50
C TYR A 167 3.36 12.09 -4.68
N ARG A 168 2.72 11.83 -5.82
CA ARG A 168 2.11 10.54 -6.14
C ARG A 168 3.16 9.46 -6.43
N LEU A 169 4.34 9.85 -6.90
CA LEU A 169 5.52 8.99 -7.02
C LEU A 169 6.15 8.68 -5.65
N MET A 170 6.17 9.64 -4.71
CA MET A 170 6.75 9.41 -3.38
C MET A 170 5.84 8.65 -2.42
N TRP A 171 4.52 8.74 -2.57
CA TRP A 171 3.55 8.04 -1.71
C TRP A 171 3.77 6.52 -1.62
N PRO A 172 4.03 5.78 -2.71
CA PRO A 172 4.39 4.35 -2.69
C PRO A 172 5.67 4.02 -1.90
N ALA A 173 6.60 4.96 -1.73
CA ALA A 173 7.86 4.70 -1.02
C ALA A 173 7.65 4.38 0.47
N ILE A 174 6.61 4.96 1.10
CA ILE A 174 6.29 4.75 2.51
C ILE A 174 5.92 3.28 2.80
N PRO A 175 4.89 2.68 2.16
CA PRO A 175 4.58 1.26 2.37
C PRO A 175 5.72 0.33 1.94
N ARG A 176 6.54 0.73 0.96
CA ARG A 176 7.72 -0.06 0.56
C ARG A 176 8.81 -0.09 1.64
N LEU A 177 8.99 0.99 2.39
CA LEU A 177 9.87 1.05 3.56
C LEU A 177 9.37 0.12 4.68
N PHE A 178 8.05 0.09 4.94
CA PHE A 178 7.49 -0.86 5.90
C PHE A 178 7.65 -2.31 5.44
N LEU A 179 7.44 -2.59 4.15
CA LEU A 179 7.68 -3.92 3.58
C LEU A 179 9.12 -4.37 3.82
N LEU A 180 10.09 -3.48 3.58
CA LEU A 180 11.49 -3.76 3.88
C LEU A 180 11.73 -4.04 5.37
N ALA A 181 11.16 -3.24 6.26
CA ALA A 181 11.32 -3.46 7.70
C ALA A 181 10.76 -4.84 8.10
N PHE A 182 9.58 -5.22 7.60
CA PHE A 182 8.98 -6.52 7.89
C PHE A 182 9.76 -7.69 7.29
N THR A 183 10.33 -7.57 6.09
CA THR A 183 11.16 -8.65 5.51
C THR A 183 12.45 -8.85 6.31
N LEU A 184 13.08 -7.77 6.77
CA LEU A 184 14.29 -7.86 7.62
C LEU A 184 14.01 -8.37 9.03
N LEU A 185 12.80 -8.18 9.55
CA LEU A 185 12.39 -8.70 10.86
C LEU A 185 12.21 -10.23 10.86
N GLN A 186 11.90 -10.86 9.72
CA GLN A 186 11.69 -12.32 9.62
C GLN A 186 12.90 -13.15 10.12
N PRO A 187 14.14 -12.95 9.61
CA PRO A 187 15.30 -13.72 10.09
C PRO A 187 15.62 -13.45 11.57
N ILE A 188 15.40 -12.24 12.07
CA ILE A 188 15.62 -11.87 13.48
C ILE A 188 14.64 -12.63 14.39
N LEU A 189 13.36 -12.68 14.00
CA LEU A 189 12.34 -13.43 14.73
C LEU A 189 12.62 -14.93 14.72
N MET A 190 13.06 -15.46 13.59
CA MET A 190 13.43 -16.87 13.46
C MET A 190 14.57 -17.24 14.41
N LEU A 191 15.60 -16.40 14.49
CA LEU A 191 16.71 -16.60 15.41
C LEU A 191 16.27 -16.57 16.88
N LYS A 192 15.36 -15.64 17.25
CA LYS A 192 14.80 -15.58 18.61
C LYS A 192 13.96 -16.81 18.94
N LEU A 193 13.15 -17.28 17.99
CA LEU A 193 12.36 -18.49 18.15
C LEU A 193 13.26 -19.71 18.35
N LEU A 194 14.31 -19.85 17.54
CA LEU A 194 15.26 -20.96 17.65
C LEU A 194 15.95 -20.98 19.02
N ARG A 195 16.47 -19.83 19.47
CA ARG A 195 17.10 -19.70 20.80
C ARG A 195 16.15 -20.03 21.95
N TRP A 196 14.87 -19.69 21.82
CA TRP A 196 13.85 -20.04 22.82
C TRP A 196 13.53 -21.55 22.80
N LEU A 197 13.55 -22.19 21.62
CA LEU A 197 13.34 -23.63 21.50
C LEU A 197 14.52 -24.44 22.08
N GLU A 198 15.76 -23.95 21.93
CA GLU A 198 16.98 -24.57 22.47
C GLU A 198 17.05 -24.58 24.01
N GLN A 199 16.34 -23.67 24.68
CA GLN A 199 16.24 -23.64 26.14
C GLN A 199 15.30 -24.76 26.63
N THR A 200 15.88 -25.91 26.99
CA THR A 200 15.14 -27.12 27.41
C THR A 200 14.80 -27.19 28.90
N SER A 201 15.52 -26.49 29.78
CA SER A 201 15.35 -26.59 31.24
C SER A 201 14.45 -25.52 31.87
N HIS A 202 14.42 -24.30 31.32
CA HIS A 202 13.62 -23.17 31.83
C HIS A 202 12.98 -22.39 30.68
N ARG A 203 11.92 -22.95 30.09
CA ARG A 203 11.18 -22.31 29.02
C ARG A 203 10.05 -21.45 29.58
N ASP A 204 10.24 -20.14 29.49
CA ASP A 204 9.17 -19.19 29.79
C ASP A 204 8.13 -19.20 28.66
N HIS A 205 6.91 -19.61 28.98
CA HIS A 205 5.81 -19.72 28.03
C HIS A 205 5.31 -18.34 27.59
N ASP A 206 5.43 -17.32 28.44
CA ASP A 206 5.00 -15.96 28.11
C ASP A 206 5.87 -15.33 27.02
N ILE A 207 7.17 -15.62 27.03
CA ILE A 207 8.10 -15.24 25.95
C ILE A 207 7.70 -15.94 24.64
N GLY A 208 7.33 -17.22 24.70
CA GLY A 208 6.86 -17.98 23.53
C GLY A 208 5.62 -17.36 22.88
N TYR A 209 4.60 -17.02 23.68
CA TYR A 209 3.42 -16.31 23.18
C TYR A 209 3.74 -14.92 22.63
N GLY A 210 4.73 -14.22 23.20
CA GLY A 210 5.24 -12.95 22.68
C GLY A 210 5.88 -13.09 21.30
N ILE A 211 6.70 -14.13 21.09
CA ILE A 211 7.32 -14.43 19.79
C ILE A 211 6.24 -14.78 18.75
N LEU A 212 5.27 -15.62 19.12
CA LEU A 212 4.13 -15.96 18.25
C LEU A 212 3.34 -14.71 17.84
N GLY A 213 3.02 -13.83 18.80
CA GLY A 213 2.35 -12.56 18.52
C GLY A 213 3.15 -11.66 17.58
N ALA A 214 4.47 -11.59 17.76
CA ALA A 214 5.35 -10.83 16.88
C ALA A 214 5.34 -11.38 15.44
N TYR A 215 5.31 -12.70 15.27
CA TYR A 215 5.16 -13.33 13.95
C TYR A 215 3.86 -12.96 13.25
N VAL A 216 2.74 -13.01 13.97
CA VAL A 216 1.43 -12.60 13.44
C VAL A 216 1.48 -11.14 12.98
N ILE A 217 2.03 -10.24 13.79
CA ILE A 217 2.15 -8.82 13.46
C ILE A 217 3.03 -8.61 12.21
N VAL A 218 4.18 -9.29 12.12
CA VAL A 218 5.09 -9.14 10.99
C VAL A 218 4.47 -9.65 9.69
N TYR A 219 3.81 -10.82 9.69
CA TYR A 219 3.19 -11.35 8.47
C TYR A 219 1.94 -10.58 8.03
N VAL A 220 1.08 -10.17 8.99
CA VAL A 220 -0.06 -9.30 8.68
C VAL A 220 0.42 -7.93 8.16
N GLY A 221 1.41 -7.34 8.83
CA GLY A 221 2.04 -6.10 8.40
C GLY A 221 2.66 -6.20 7.01
N LEU A 222 3.34 -7.31 6.72
CA LEU A 222 3.91 -7.59 5.40
C LEU A 222 2.82 -7.66 4.33
N ALA A 223 1.73 -8.39 4.57
CA ALA A 223 0.63 -8.52 3.62
C ALA A 223 -0.03 -7.15 3.32
N VAL A 224 -0.32 -6.38 4.37
CA VAL A 224 -0.92 -5.04 4.23
C VAL A 224 0.02 -4.06 3.53
N ALA A 225 1.31 -4.05 3.88
CA ALA A 225 2.31 -3.20 3.24
C ALA A 225 2.49 -3.55 1.76
N THR A 226 2.52 -4.84 1.43
CA THR A 226 2.64 -5.35 0.05
C THR A 226 1.44 -4.91 -0.79
N GLY A 227 0.21 -5.16 -0.31
CA GLY A 227 -1.00 -4.75 -1.02
C GLY A 227 -1.07 -3.23 -1.20
N SER A 228 -0.71 -2.47 -0.16
CA SER A 228 -0.71 -1.00 -0.20
C SER A 228 0.32 -0.44 -1.19
N TYR A 229 1.53 -1.00 -1.20
CA TYR A 229 2.60 -0.62 -2.12
C TYR A 229 2.16 -0.82 -3.57
N TRP A 230 1.75 -2.04 -3.93
CA TRP A 230 1.36 -2.37 -5.30
C TRP A 230 0.13 -1.58 -5.76
N ARG A 231 -0.87 -1.40 -4.90
CA ARG A 231 -2.04 -0.58 -5.24
C ARG A 231 -1.67 0.86 -5.58
N LEU A 232 -0.85 1.50 -4.74
CA LEU A 232 -0.45 2.90 -4.97
C LEU A 232 0.44 3.03 -6.20
N GLN A 233 1.39 2.10 -6.38
CA GLN A 233 2.30 2.09 -7.52
C GLN A 233 1.55 1.88 -8.84
N LEU A 234 0.70 0.86 -8.93
CA LEU A 234 -0.10 0.59 -10.14
C LEU A 234 -1.07 1.73 -10.46
N ARG A 235 -1.68 2.34 -9.44
CA ARG A 235 -2.54 3.51 -9.63
C ARG A 235 -1.76 4.71 -10.18
N PHE A 236 -0.54 4.94 -9.69
CA PHE A 236 0.35 5.97 -10.22
C PHE A 236 0.71 5.70 -11.69
N ILE A 237 1.14 4.47 -12.02
CA ILE A 237 1.51 4.08 -13.38
C ILE A 237 0.33 4.19 -14.35
N THR A 238 -0.86 3.76 -13.95
CA THR A 238 -2.08 3.85 -14.78
C THR A 238 -2.44 5.31 -15.10
N LEU A 239 -2.34 6.20 -14.11
CA LEU A 239 -2.58 7.64 -14.31
C LEU A 239 -1.55 8.28 -15.23
N LEU A 240 -0.29 7.93 -15.03
CA LEU A 240 0.79 8.40 -15.89
C LEU A 240 0.57 7.96 -17.34
N ARG A 241 0.24 6.68 -17.55
CA ARG A 241 -0.07 6.10 -18.86
C ARG A 241 -1.20 6.87 -19.55
N GLY A 242 -2.32 7.06 -18.86
CA GLY A 242 -3.47 7.82 -19.41
C GLY A 242 -3.11 9.26 -19.77
N THR A 243 -2.31 9.93 -18.94
CA THR A 243 -1.87 11.32 -19.19
C THR A 243 -0.93 11.41 -20.40
N LEU A 244 0.03 10.48 -20.52
CA LEU A 244 0.97 10.45 -21.64
C LEU A 244 0.25 10.14 -22.96
N ILE A 245 -0.65 9.15 -22.97
CA ILE A 245 -1.43 8.81 -24.17
C ILE A 245 -2.29 10.01 -24.61
N SER A 246 -2.98 10.67 -23.66
CA SER A 246 -3.79 11.86 -23.94
C SER A 246 -2.95 13.01 -24.53
N ALA A 247 -1.76 13.27 -23.98
CA ALA A 247 -0.85 14.29 -24.47
C ALA A 247 -0.31 13.98 -25.88
N ILE A 248 0.05 12.72 -26.14
CA ILE A 248 0.49 12.27 -27.48
C ILE A 248 -0.67 12.41 -28.47
N TYR A 249 -1.88 12.02 -28.09
CA TYR A 249 -3.07 12.10 -28.95
C TYR A 249 -3.37 13.53 -29.37
N GLN A 250 -3.38 14.47 -28.42
CA GLN A 250 -3.54 15.90 -28.73
C GLN A 250 -2.43 16.40 -29.66
N LYS A 251 -1.20 15.94 -29.47
CA LYS A 251 -0.10 16.35 -30.34
C LYS A 251 -0.27 15.80 -31.76
N THR A 252 -0.66 14.54 -31.89
CA THR A 252 -0.95 13.87 -33.18
C THR A 252 -1.97 14.64 -34.01
N LEU A 253 -3.03 15.19 -33.39
CA LEU A 253 -4.04 16.00 -34.08
C LEU A 253 -3.50 17.30 -34.71
N THR A 254 -2.29 17.73 -34.35
CA THR A 254 -1.63 18.93 -34.90
C THR A 254 -0.54 18.61 -35.92
N LEU A 255 -0.25 17.33 -36.17
CA LEU A 255 0.81 16.88 -37.06
C LEU A 255 0.27 16.58 -38.45
N ASN A 256 1.18 16.57 -39.43
CA ASN A 256 0.88 16.09 -40.78
C ASN A 256 0.60 14.58 -40.77
N ASP A 257 -0.16 14.09 -41.75
CA ASP A 257 -0.73 12.73 -41.77
C ASP A 257 0.32 11.60 -41.64
N VAL A 258 1.50 11.79 -42.23
CA VAL A 258 2.63 10.84 -42.15
C VAL A 258 3.23 10.78 -40.74
N ASP A 259 3.46 11.93 -40.13
CA ASP A 259 4.03 12.04 -38.77
C ASP A 259 3.01 11.60 -37.72
N ALA A 260 1.73 11.90 -37.95
CA ALA A 260 0.61 11.48 -37.12
C ALA A 260 0.48 9.95 -37.08
N LYS A 261 0.57 9.27 -38.24
CA LYS A 261 0.52 7.81 -38.32
C LYS A 261 1.69 7.15 -37.57
N LYS A 262 2.91 7.68 -37.73
CA LYS A 262 4.09 7.19 -37.03
C LYS A 262 3.99 7.39 -35.51
N ALA A 263 3.52 8.56 -35.07
CA ALA A 263 3.32 8.87 -33.66
C ALA A 263 2.25 7.97 -33.01
N THR A 264 1.16 7.69 -33.73
CA THR A 264 0.05 6.87 -33.22
C THR A 264 0.46 5.40 -33.03
N VAL A 265 1.19 4.81 -33.98
CA VAL A 265 1.53 3.38 -33.93
C VAL A 265 2.69 3.10 -32.97
N SER A 266 3.76 3.92 -32.99
CA SER A 266 4.97 3.63 -32.19
C SER A 266 4.92 4.23 -30.79
N LEU A 267 4.54 5.52 -30.67
CA LEU A 267 4.66 6.21 -29.38
C LEU A 267 3.51 5.84 -28.42
N MET A 268 2.26 5.79 -28.89
CA MET A 268 1.12 5.56 -27.99
C MET A 268 1.08 4.13 -27.41
N SER A 269 1.58 3.15 -28.15
CA SER A 269 1.51 1.74 -27.75
C SER A 269 2.80 1.26 -27.11
N THR A 270 3.92 1.31 -27.83
CA THR A 270 5.15 0.62 -27.39
C THR A 270 5.99 1.47 -26.45
N ASP A 271 6.22 2.75 -26.79
CA ASP A 271 7.13 3.59 -26.01
C ASP A 271 6.55 4.00 -24.64
N VAL A 272 5.25 4.34 -24.60
CA VAL A 272 4.57 4.63 -23.33
C VAL A 272 4.55 3.39 -22.43
N GLU A 273 4.28 2.21 -22.99
CA GLU A 273 4.27 0.97 -22.21
C GLU A 273 5.67 0.69 -21.63
N MET A 274 6.71 0.74 -22.45
CA MET A 274 8.09 0.56 -22.00
C MET A 274 8.48 1.56 -20.90
N ALA A 275 8.10 2.83 -21.05
CA ALA A 275 8.37 3.87 -20.05
C ALA A 275 7.61 3.60 -18.73
N CYS A 276 6.35 3.17 -18.81
CA CYS A 276 5.54 2.83 -17.65
C CYS A 276 6.12 1.62 -16.90
N THR A 277 6.45 0.54 -17.61
CA THR A 277 7.05 -0.67 -17.03
C THR A 277 8.42 -0.36 -16.41
N GLY A 278 9.21 0.51 -17.02
CA GLY A 278 10.47 0.98 -16.45
C GLY A 278 10.27 1.75 -15.13
N LEU A 279 9.28 2.65 -15.09
CA LEU A 279 8.95 3.43 -13.90
C LEU A 279 8.34 2.59 -12.77
N GLU A 280 7.68 1.48 -13.11
CA GLU A 280 7.16 0.52 -12.14
C GLU A 280 8.29 -0.04 -11.25
N GLN A 281 9.46 -0.29 -11.82
CA GLN A 281 10.62 -0.89 -11.15
C GLN A 281 11.53 0.11 -10.40
N VAL A 282 11.36 1.42 -10.59
CA VAL A 282 12.28 2.44 -10.01
C VAL A 282 12.35 2.33 -8.49
N HIS A 283 11.22 2.09 -7.84
CA HIS A 283 11.16 1.90 -6.38
C HIS A 283 11.96 0.68 -5.93
N GLU A 284 11.88 -0.41 -6.68
CA GLU A 284 12.59 -1.64 -6.35
C GLU A 284 14.10 -1.48 -6.43
N ILE A 285 14.63 -0.68 -7.34
CA ILE A 285 16.09 -0.50 -7.51
C ILE A 285 16.74 -0.01 -6.20
N TYR A 286 16.30 1.13 -5.68
CA TYR A 286 16.97 1.72 -4.52
C TYR A 286 16.64 1.00 -3.21
N PHE A 287 15.41 0.48 -3.06
CA PHE A 287 15.06 -0.32 -1.88
C PHE A 287 15.74 -1.69 -1.88
N SER A 288 15.97 -2.31 -3.04
CA SER A 288 16.71 -3.58 -3.12
C SER A 288 18.18 -3.38 -2.78
N LEU A 289 18.81 -2.29 -3.25
CA LEU A 289 20.18 -1.96 -2.86
C LEU A 289 20.30 -1.77 -1.34
N LEU A 290 19.35 -1.04 -0.76
CA LEU A 290 19.29 -0.83 0.68
C LEU A 290 19.04 -2.14 1.44
N GLN A 291 18.16 -3.02 0.92
CA GLN A 291 17.89 -4.34 1.46
C GLN A 291 19.13 -5.23 1.46
N ILE A 292 19.87 -5.28 0.34
CA ILE A 292 21.11 -6.06 0.23
C ILE A 292 22.14 -5.56 1.25
N GLY A 293 22.30 -4.24 1.39
CA GLY A 293 23.22 -3.66 2.37
C GLY A 293 22.89 -4.06 3.80
N ILE A 294 21.63 -3.89 4.21
CA ILE A 294 21.21 -4.24 5.58
C ILE A 294 21.25 -5.75 5.82
N ALA A 295 20.82 -6.56 4.85
CA ALA A 295 20.85 -8.02 4.96
C ALA A 295 22.29 -8.55 5.09
N THR A 296 23.22 -8.00 4.32
CA THR A 296 24.66 -8.36 4.40
C THR A 296 25.22 -7.99 5.77
N TRP A 297 24.92 -6.79 6.27
CA TRP A 297 25.32 -6.37 7.62
C TRP A 297 24.75 -7.27 8.73
N LEU A 298 23.49 -7.68 8.60
CA LEU A 298 22.86 -8.62 9.53
C LEU A 298 23.54 -10.01 9.50
N LEU A 299 23.90 -10.50 8.32
CA LEU A 299 24.58 -11.78 8.15
C LEU A 299 26.00 -11.74 8.72
N GLU A 300 26.75 -10.66 8.48
CA GLU A 300 28.07 -10.45 9.05
C GLU A 300 28.02 -10.52 10.58
N ARG A 301 27.00 -9.91 11.20
CA ARG A 301 26.85 -9.93 12.66
C ARG A 301 26.59 -11.34 13.22
N GLN A 302 25.97 -12.23 12.45
CA GLN A 302 25.55 -13.55 12.91
C GLN A 302 26.59 -14.64 12.64
N VAL A 303 27.30 -14.56 11.50
CA VAL A 303 28.23 -15.62 11.03
C VAL A 303 29.67 -15.09 10.85
N GLY A 304 29.90 -13.80 11.09
CA GLY A 304 31.20 -13.16 10.92
C GLY A 304 31.66 -13.16 9.46
N VAL A 305 32.96 -13.37 9.25
CA VAL A 305 33.63 -13.33 7.94
C VAL A 305 33.10 -14.39 6.97
N ALA A 306 32.45 -15.45 7.46
CA ALA A 306 31.86 -16.48 6.60
C ALA A 306 30.75 -15.93 5.67
N CYS A 307 30.20 -14.75 5.96
CA CYS A 307 29.25 -14.05 5.09
C CYS A 307 29.84 -13.68 3.71
N VAL A 308 31.16 -13.63 3.56
CA VAL A 308 31.82 -13.26 2.30
C VAL A 308 31.54 -14.28 1.19
N SER A 309 31.46 -15.58 1.53
CA SER A 309 31.21 -16.64 0.54
C SER A 309 29.87 -16.48 -0.21
N PRO A 310 28.70 -16.41 0.45
CA PRO A 310 27.43 -16.19 -0.24
C PRO A 310 27.35 -14.81 -0.92
N ALA A 311 28.03 -13.79 -0.41
CA ALA A 311 28.10 -12.48 -1.05
C ALA A 311 28.84 -12.52 -2.40
N ILE A 312 29.97 -13.25 -2.49
CA ILE A 312 30.71 -13.46 -3.74
C ILE A 312 29.83 -14.22 -4.75
N VAL A 313 29.15 -15.28 -4.32
CA VAL A 313 28.26 -16.06 -5.19
C VAL A 313 27.13 -15.19 -5.73
N ALA A 314 26.49 -14.39 -4.87
CA ALA A 314 25.43 -13.47 -5.28
C ALA A 314 25.94 -12.42 -6.29
N ALA A 315 27.13 -11.87 -6.08
CA ALA A 315 27.76 -10.93 -7.01
C ALA A 315 28.07 -11.58 -8.37
N ALA A 316 28.61 -12.80 -8.36
CA ALA A 316 28.88 -13.55 -9.59
C ALA A 316 27.60 -13.84 -10.38
N CYS A 317 26.54 -14.26 -9.70
CA CYS A 317 25.21 -14.47 -10.31
C CYS A 317 24.64 -13.16 -10.89
N ALA A 318 24.80 -12.03 -10.20
CA ALA A 318 24.34 -10.73 -10.69
C ALA A 318 25.08 -10.31 -11.96
N VAL A 319 26.41 -10.47 -12.01
CA VAL A 319 27.22 -10.18 -13.20
C VAL A 319 26.84 -11.09 -14.37
N ALA A 320 26.67 -12.39 -14.11
CA ALA A 320 26.24 -13.35 -15.13
C ALA A 320 24.87 -12.99 -15.71
N THR A 321 23.91 -12.66 -14.84
CA THR A 321 22.56 -12.23 -15.24
C THR A 321 22.60 -10.94 -16.06
N TYR A 322 23.42 -9.97 -15.65
CA TYR A 322 23.61 -8.73 -16.40
C TYR A 322 24.16 -8.99 -17.81
N LYS A 323 25.22 -9.81 -17.94
CA LYS A 323 25.80 -10.18 -19.23
C LYS A 323 24.80 -10.93 -20.11
N LEU A 324 24.04 -11.88 -19.54
CA LEU A 324 23.00 -12.60 -20.27
C LEU A 324 21.91 -11.65 -20.78
N SER A 325 21.48 -10.69 -19.95
CA SER A 325 20.47 -9.69 -20.34
C SER A 325 20.92 -8.82 -21.52
N GLN A 326 22.22 -8.49 -21.59
CA GLN A 326 22.79 -7.74 -22.73
C GLN A 326 22.76 -8.56 -24.02
N LEU A 327 23.10 -9.85 -23.95
CA LEU A 327 23.07 -10.75 -25.10
C LEU A 327 21.64 -10.94 -25.62
N VAL A 328 20.68 -11.20 -24.73
CA VAL A 328 19.27 -11.31 -25.09
C VAL A 328 18.77 -10.02 -25.75
N GLY A 329 19.14 -8.86 -25.21
CA GLY A 329 18.76 -7.56 -25.80
C GLY A 329 19.40 -7.28 -27.17
N GLN A 330 20.55 -7.89 -27.49
CA GLN A 330 21.15 -7.84 -28.83
C GLN A 330 20.44 -8.81 -29.78
N SER A 331 20.14 -10.03 -29.34
CA SER A 331 19.41 -11.04 -30.13
C SER A 331 17.95 -10.65 -30.42
N GLN A 332 17.31 -9.86 -29.57
CA GLN A 332 15.97 -9.31 -29.84
C GLN A 332 15.97 -8.20 -30.90
N LYS A 333 17.14 -7.61 -31.21
CA LYS A 333 17.29 -6.54 -32.20
C LYS A 333 17.81 -7.04 -33.55
N ALA A 334 18.42 -8.23 -33.57
CA ALA A 334 18.92 -8.91 -34.77
C ALA A 334 17.78 -9.68 -35.44
#